data_AF-A0A346NRR6-F1
#
_entry.id   AF-A0A346NRR6-F1
#
_cell.length_a   1.000
_cell.length_b   1.000
_cell.length_c   1.000
_cell.angle_alpha   90.00
_cell.angle_beta   90.00
_cell.angle_gamma   90.00
#
_symmetry.space_group_name_H-M   'P 1'
#
loop_
_entity.id
_entity.type
_entity.pdbx_description
1 polymer ?
#
loop_
_entity_poly.entity_id
_entity_poly.type
_entity_poly.pdbx_seq_one_letter_code
_entity_poly.pdbx_strand_id
1 'polypeptide(L)'
;MSQRPLLKHIHDHSLLFTELASLRDQAITQMGLSGYQFHKTPKFYGPNGERLTVEPERSIVLPELDTLKDVRQVLKRAVPKLTDVPHSDVGYRYPTAALAGTDAPFIKRLRSEYFHRVDEDRSICRPVNLSFGIKSRGKADNRLEYEVWMPDDDPMQNPLPLFIERYGEDLPLEVRQFVQQPARVHGWMGVKRAAFEAIYYNPAALGDIAICVALSVDAYNIGARPDLSYSEQAQSSIAASNAELEWEINGYYAPCDAYLSHDEIWHAINYTLEAVGSPLDEHYHPHIIPSQESKTERILSTVMGLGSSAEEIEQMNLQPWEFMQTTSERRVKAHDPSRHVNFLGRLNRLFYQPEFQLPSINYIHDLIA
;
A
#
# COMPACT_ATOMS: atom_id res chain seq x y z
N MET A 1 6.78 1.45 29.55
CA MET A 1 6.50 0.90 28.20
C MET A 1 5.62 -0.33 28.37
N SER A 2 4.31 -0.13 28.50
CA SER A 2 3.33 -1.24 28.48
C SER A 2 3.38 -1.90 27.10
N GLN A 3 3.32 -3.23 27.05
CA GLN A 3 3.29 -4.01 25.81
C GLN A 3 2.19 -3.48 24.88
N ARG A 4 2.58 -2.66 23.89
CA ARG A 4 1.73 -2.28 22.78
C ARG A 4 1.52 -3.56 21.96
N PRO A 5 0.29 -4.08 21.82
CA PRO A 5 0.04 -5.21 20.95
C PRO A 5 0.24 -4.71 19.52
N LEU A 6 1.43 -4.96 18.99
CA LEU A 6 1.65 -4.86 17.55
C LEU A 6 1.00 -6.10 16.95
N LEU A 7 0.01 -5.93 16.06
CA LEU A 7 -0.62 -7.02 15.31
C LEU A 7 0.33 -7.60 14.24
N LYS A 8 1.58 -7.93 14.64
CA LYS A 8 2.62 -8.54 13.80
C LYS A 8 2.44 -10.05 13.61
N HIS A 9 1.58 -10.66 14.42
CA HIS A 9 1.45 -12.12 14.55
C HIS A 9 0.20 -12.69 13.87
N ILE A 10 -0.70 -11.85 13.36
CA ILE A 10 -1.87 -12.32 12.65
C ILE A 10 -1.47 -12.56 11.19
N HIS A 11 -1.40 -13.82 10.81
CA HIS A 11 -0.94 -14.29 9.50
C HIS A 11 -2.05 -14.47 8.46
N ASP A 12 -3.30 -14.24 8.88
CA ASP A 12 -4.49 -14.35 8.06
C ASP A 12 -5.12 -12.96 7.95
N HIS A 13 -5.26 -12.44 6.72
CA HIS A 13 -5.84 -11.12 6.47
C HIS A 13 -7.28 -11.04 6.98
N SER A 14 -8.05 -12.11 6.87
CA SER A 14 -9.43 -12.17 7.33
C SER A 14 -9.49 -12.00 8.84
N LEU A 15 -8.61 -12.70 9.57
CA LEU A 15 -8.50 -12.55 11.01
C LEU A 15 -8.01 -11.15 11.40
N LEU A 16 -7.02 -10.61 10.68
CA LEU A 16 -6.47 -9.27 10.94
C LEU A 16 -7.52 -8.19 10.77
N PHE A 17 -8.27 -8.22 9.67
CA PHE A 17 -9.33 -7.24 9.40
C PHE A 17 -10.52 -7.42 10.35
N THR A 18 -10.80 -8.65 10.80
CA THR A 18 -11.83 -8.89 11.83
C THR A 18 -11.41 -8.30 13.17
N GLU A 19 -10.15 -8.47 13.57
CA GLU A 19 -9.61 -7.89 14.81
C GLU A 19 -9.64 -6.35 14.75
N LEU A 20 -9.17 -5.76 13.64
CA LEU A 20 -9.24 -4.30 13.43
C LEU A 20 -10.68 -3.79 13.44
N ALA A 21 -11.64 -4.51 12.84
CA ALA A 21 -13.05 -4.14 12.92
C ALA A 21 -13.57 -4.15 14.37
N SER A 22 -13.23 -5.18 15.15
CA SER A 22 -13.59 -5.25 16.57
C SER A 22 -13.00 -4.09 17.38
N LEU A 23 -11.73 -3.73 17.15
CA LEU A 23 -11.11 -2.58 17.81
C LEU A 23 -11.78 -1.25 17.44
N ARG A 24 -12.15 -1.07 16.17
CA ARG A 24 -12.92 0.11 15.72
C ARG A 24 -14.30 0.20 16.37
N ASP A 25 -15.05 -0.90 16.40
CA ASP A 25 -16.38 -0.94 17.03
C ASP A 25 -16.30 -0.62 18.53
N GLN A 26 -15.26 -1.12 19.22
CA GLN A 26 -14.98 -0.79 20.61
C GLN A 26 -14.66 0.70 20.79
N ALA A 27 -13.82 1.28 19.92
CA ALA A 27 -13.47 2.70 19.97
C ALA A 27 -14.71 3.59 19.75
N ILE A 28 -15.55 3.27 18.77
CA ILE A 28 -16.83 3.95 18.50
C ILE A 28 -17.75 3.90 19.73
N THR A 29 -17.86 2.74 20.37
CA THR A 29 -18.66 2.59 21.60
C THR A 29 -18.10 3.43 22.75
N GLN A 30 -16.77 3.45 22.93
CA GLN A 30 -16.09 4.27 23.95
C GLN A 30 -16.25 5.78 23.71
N MET A 31 -16.40 6.20 22.46
CA MET A 31 -16.72 7.57 22.08
C MET A 31 -18.20 7.95 22.35
N GLY A 32 -19.02 7.00 22.84
CA GLY A 32 -20.44 7.21 23.14
C GLY A 32 -21.37 7.01 21.95
N LEU A 33 -20.88 6.39 20.87
CA LEU A 33 -21.60 6.21 19.59
C LEU A 33 -22.16 4.77 19.45
N SER A 34 -22.73 4.21 20.50
CA SER A 34 -23.18 2.80 20.55
C SER A 34 -24.33 2.44 19.61
N GLY A 35 -24.99 3.42 18.99
CA GLY A 35 -26.03 3.23 17.97
C GLY A 35 -25.54 3.41 16.53
N TYR A 36 -24.23 3.45 16.31
CA TYR A 36 -23.65 3.63 14.99
C TYR A 36 -23.22 2.27 14.39
N GLN A 37 -23.32 2.14 13.07
CA GLN A 37 -22.89 0.96 12.31
C GLN A 37 -21.84 1.32 11.26
N PHE A 38 -20.94 0.39 10.96
CA PHE A 38 -19.90 0.58 9.95
C PHE A 38 -20.44 0.43 8.53
N HIS A 39 -20.00 1.33 7.66
CA HIS A 39 -20.26 1.35 6.23
C HIS A 39 -18.95 1.51 5.47
N LYS A 40 -18.82 0.78 4.35
CA LYS A 40 -17.71 0.96 3.40
C LYS A 40 -17.89 2.25 2.59
N THR A 41 -16.78 2.76 2.06
CA THR A 41 -16.78 3.89 1.14
C THR A 41 -17.70 3.60 -0.06
N PRO A 42 -18.64 4.49 -0.40
CA PRO A 42 -19.55 4.27 -1.50
C PRO A 42 -18.82 4.40 -2.85
N LYS A 43 -19.16 3.52 -3.79
CA LYS A 43 -18.64 3.58 -5.17
C LYS A 43 -19.34 4.67 -5.96
N PHE A 44 -18.64 5.27 -6.93
CA PHE A 44 -19.29 6.11 -7.94
C PHE A 44 -19.94 5.24 -9.01
N TYR A 45 -21.06 5.74 -9.55
CA TYR A 45 -21.78 5.14 -10.66
C TYR A 45 -21.78 6.10 -11.82
N GLY A 46 -21.24 5.66 -12.95
CA GLY A 46 -21.28 6.45 -14.18
C GLY A 46 -22.62 6.34 -14.90
N PRO A 47 -22.87 7.19 -15.92
CA PRO A 47 -24.15 7.25 -16.63
C PRO A 47 -24.59 5.94 -17.31
N ASN A 48 -23.65 5.04 -17.63
CA ASN A 48 -23.96 3.76 -18.27
C ASN A 48 -23.95 2.58 -17.27
N GLY A 49 -23.95 2.86 -15.96
CA GLY A 49 -23.95 1.86 -14.91
C GLY A 49 -22.56 1.35 -14.52
N GLU A 50 -21.49 1.86 -15.13
CA GLU A 50 -20.11 1.55 -14.73
C GLU A 50 -19.86 1.95 -13.27
N ARG A 51 -19.15 1.09 -12.53
CA ARG A 51 -18.84 1.33 -11.12
C ARG A 51 -17.37 1.68 -10.97
N LEU A 52 -17.11 2.83 -10.38
CA LEU A 52 -15.75 3.29 -10.12
C LEU A 52 -15.44 3.07 -8.64
N THR A 53 -14.47 2.18 -8.40
CA THR A 53 -13.82 2.07 -7.09
C THR A 53 -12.76 3.15 -7.02
N VAL A 54 -12.95 4.07 -6.08
CA VAL A 54 -12.02 5.14 -5.76
C VAL A 54 -11.52 4.88 -4.35
N GLU A 55 -10.21 4.81 -4.19
CA GLU A 55 -9.58 4.75 -2.86
C GLU A 55 -9.29 6.19 -2.39
N PRO A 56 -10.04 6.72 -1.41
CA PRO A 56 -9.83 8.05 -0.87
C PRO A 56 -8.56 8.08 0.01
N GLU A 57 -7.42 8.31 -0.62
CA GLU A 57 -6.12 8.40 0.03
C GLU A 57 -5.37 9.70 -0.29
N ARG A 58 -4.49 10.07 0.62
CA ARG A 58 -3.47 11.10 0.44
C ARG A 58 -2.16 10.65 1.02
N SER A 59 -1.08 11.22 0.50
CA SER A 59 0.23 10.96 1.03
C SER A 59 1.23 12.07 0.78
N ILE A 60 2.13 12.25 1.73
CA ILE A 60 3.33 13.06 1.60
C ILE A 60 4.56 12.17 1.51
N VAL A 61 5.52 12.59 0.68
CA VAL A 61 6.76 11.87 0.47
C VAL A 61 7.89 12.70 1.05
N LEU A 62 8.75 12.06 1.83
CA LEU A 62 9.79 12.71 2.61
C LEU A 62 11.15 12.08 2.31
N PRO A 63 12.25 12.84 2.40
CA PRO A 63 13.58 12.34 2.12
C PRO A 63 13.98 11.22 3.10
N GLU A 64 13.65 11.40 4.38
CA GLU A 64 14.12 10.55 5.47
C GLU A 64 12.98 10.19 6.43
N LEU A 65 12.99 8.94 6.91
CA LEU A 65 12.00 8.43 7.85
C LEU A 65 11.97 9.22 9.16
N ASP A 66 13.12 9.63 9.69
CA ASP A 66 13.23 10.35 10.96
C ASP A 66 12.51 11.71 10.97
N THR A 67 12.19 12.24 9.78
CA THR A 67 11.31 13.42 9.65
C THR A 67 9.92 13.16 10.24
N LEU A 68 9.44 11.91 10.21
CA LEU A 68 8.11 11.51 10.71
C LEU A 68 8.06 11.19 12.21
N LYS A 69 9.11 11.57 12.96
CA LYS A 69 9.16 11.37 14.40
C LYS A 69 7.96 12.00 15.10
N ASP A 70 7.36 11.25 16.02
CA ASP A 70 6.25 11.65 16.87
C ASP A 70 4.99 12.08 16.07
N VAL A 71 4.80 11.63 14.82
CA VAL A 71 3.68 12.05 13.96
C VAL A 71 2.31 11.85 14.61
N ARG A 72 2.13 10.80 15.43
CA ARG A 72 0.86 10.60 16.17
C ARG A 72 0.63 11.69 17.22
N GLN A 73 1.69 12.21 17.84
CA GLN A 73 1.59 13.36 18.73
C GLN A 73 1.32 14.67 17.97
N VAL A 74 1.90 14.83 16.78
CA VAL A 74 1.61 15.96 15.89
C VAL A 74 0.12 15.97 15.55
N LEU A 75 -0.41 14.84 15.09
CA LEU A 75 -1.83 14.68 14.75
C LEU A 75 -2.74 14.91 15.96
N LYS A 76 -2.42 14.32 17.11
CA LYS A 76 -3.22 14.49 18.33
C LYS A 76 -3.33 15.96 18.77
N ARG A 77 -2.27 16.75 18.55
CA ARG A 77 -2.26 18.18 18.88
C ARG A 77 -2.98 19.02 17.82
N ALA A 78 -2.72 18.74 16.55
CA ALA A 78 -3.19 19.55 15.44
C ALA A 78 -4.62 19.21 15.00
N VAL A 79 -5.08 17.98 15.25
CA VAL A 79 -6.41 17.49 14.86
C VAL A 79 -7.15 16.94 16.10
N PRO A 80 -7.65 17.79 17.02
CA PRO A 80 -8.30 17.34 18.26
C PRO A 80 -9.55 16.47 18.07
N LYS A 81 -10.12 16.46 16.86
CA LYS A 81 -11.29 15.65 16.48
C LYS A 81 -10.93 14.25 15.97
N LEU A 82 -9.63 13.98 15.78
CA LEU A 82 -9.11 12.68 15.41
C LEU A 82 -8.80 11.88 16.68
N THR A 83 -9.58 10.83 16.91
CA THR A 83 -9.44 9.93 18.06
C THR A 83 -8.75 8.66 17.62
N ASP A 84 -7.63 8.35 18.26
CA ASP A 84 -6.90 7.12 18.00
C ASP A 84 -7.73 5.86 18.32
N VAL A 85 -7.66 4.83 17.46
CA VAL A 85 -8.23 3.51 17.76
C VAL A 85 -7.20 2.75 18.58
N PRO A 86 -7.44 2.48 19.88
CA PRO A 86 -6.46 1.83 20.73
C PRO A 86 -6.09 0.46 20.18
N HIS A 87 -4.81 0.10 20.25
CA HIS A 87 -4.29 -1.22 19.87
C HIS A 87 -4.42 -1.59 18.39
N SER A 88 -4.75 -0.62 17.52
CA SER A 88 -4.86 -0.80 16.06
C SER A 88 -3.50 -0.83 15.33
N ASP A 89 -2.39 -0.94 16.05
CA ASP A 89 -1.06 -0.92 15.47
C ASP A 89 -0.78 -2.16 14.63
N VAL A 90 -0.50 -1.94 13.35
CA VAL A 90 -0.16 -3.02 12.42
C VAL A 90 1.15 -2.76 11.70
N GLY A 91 1.93 -3.82 11.53
CA GLY A 91 3.19 -3.80 10.80
C GLY A 91 3.16 -4.77 9.63
N TYR A 92 3.45 -4.27 8.44
CA TYR A 92 3.49 -5.09 7.23
C TYR A 92 4.84 -5.02 6.55
N ARG A 93 5.15 -6.06 5.79
CA ARG A 93 6.12 -5.97 4.72
C ARG A 93 5.48 -6.48 3.46
N TYR A 94 5.69 -5.75 2.38
CA TYR A 94 5.17 -6.17 1.10
C TYR A 94 6.12 -5.72 -0.01
N PRO A 95 6.43 -6.58 -0.99
CA PRO A 95 7.01 -6.14 -2.22
C PRO A 95 5.88 -5.65 -3.14
N THR A 96 6.17 -4.70 -4.01
CA THR A 96 5.29 -4.33 -5.10
C THR A 96 6.07 -4.23 -6.40
N ALA A 97 5.52 -4.81 -7.46
CA ALA A 97 6.09 -4.78 -8.80
C ALA A 97 5.35 -3.78 -9.69
N ALA A 98 6.07 -3.07 -10.54
CA ALA A 98 5.48 -2.39 -11.70
C ALA A 98 5.47 -3.36 -12.89
N LEU A 99 4.29 -3.63 -13.45
CA LEU A 99 4.09 -4.65 -14.49
C LEU A 99 3.78 -4.10 -15.88
N ALA A 100 3.73 -2.77 -16.01
CA ALA A 100 3.47 -2.06 -17.25
C ALA A 100 4.42 -0.85 -17.37
N GLY A 101 4.73 -0.46 -18.60
CA GLY A 101 5.64 0.64 -18.92
C GLY A 101 5.07 2.03 -18.62
N THR A 102 5.91 3.05 -18.80
CA THR A 102 5.52 4.46 -18.61
C THR A 102 4.59 5.00 -19.69
N ASP A 103 4.48 4.31 -20.81
CA ASP A 103 3.59 4.60 -21.93
C ASP A 103 2.17 4.05 -21.75
N ALA A 104 1.96 3.16 -20.76
CA ALA A 104 0.66 2.58 -20.51
C ALA A 104 -0.33 3.59 -19.86
N PRO A 105 -1.61 3.59 -20.26
CA PRO A 105 -2.64 4.48 -19.72
C PRO A 105 -3.01 4.17 -18.26
N PHE A 106 -2.79 2.92 -17.85
CA PHE A 106 -2.96 2.42 -16.49
C PHE A 106 -1.68 1.72 -16.03
N ILE A 107 -1.58 1.48 -14.74
CA ILE A 107 -0.47 0.78 -14.12
C ILE A 107 -0.96 -0.59 -13.66
N LYS A 108 -0.30 -1.64 -14.11
CA LYS A 108 -0.43 -2.97 -13.50
C LYS A 108 0.56 -3.10 -12.37
N ARG A 109 0.09 -3.63 -11.25
CA ARG A 109 0.94 -3.98 -10.11
C ARG A 109 0.66 -5.39 -9.64
N LEU A 110 1.67 -6.03 -9.07
CA LEU A 110 1.44 -7.11 -8.13
C LEU A 110 2.00 -6.69 -6.78
N ARG A 111 1.29 -7.08 -5.74
CA ARG A 111 1.70 -6.90 -4.35
C ARG A 111 1.65 -8.26 -3.68
N SER A 112 2.63 -8.53 -2.83
CA SER A 112 2.54 -9.69 -1.94
C SER A 112 2.68 -9.31 -0.49
N GLU A 113 2.01 -9.98 0.44
CA GLU A 113 2.23 -9.71 1.86
C GLU A 113 3.13 -10.78 2.49
N TYR A 114 4.07 -10.32 3.32
CA TYR A 114 4.99 -11.15 4.09
C TYR A 114 4.57 -11.19 5.55
N PHE A 115 4.41 -12.40 6.07
CA PHE A 115 4.27 -12.64 7.49
C PHE A 115 5.53 -13.28 8.08
N HIS A 116 5.95 -12.83 9.26
CA HIS A 116 7.06 -13.44 10.01
C HIS A 116 6.57 -14.70 10.70
N ARG A 117 7.28 -15.83 10.60
CA ARG A 117 7.17 -16.86 11.65
C ARG A 117 7.96 -16.39 12.88
N VAL A 118 7.49 -16.74 14.08
CA VAL A 118 8.09 -16.32 15.37
C VAL A 118 9.58 -16.65 15.47
N ASP A 119 10.05 -17.68 14.74
CA ASP A 119 11.42 -18.19 14.80
C ASP A 119 12.14 -18.23 13.43
N GLU A 120 11.65 -17.52 12.40
CA GLU A 120 12.31 -17.55 11.08
C GLU A 120 13.60 -16.71 11.08
N ASP A 121 14.70 -17.33 10.65
CA ASP A 121 15.94 -16.62 10.36
C ASP A 121 15.66 -15.52 9.32
N ARG A 122 16.14 -14.30 9.61
CA ARG A 122 15.89 -13.05 8.86
C ARG A 122 16.38 -13.09 7.40
N SER A 123 16.93 -14.22 6.97
CA SER A 123 17.48 -14.47 5.65
C SER A 123 16.42 -14.80 4.58
N ILE A 124 15.24 -15.31 4.96
CA ILE A 124 14.20 -15.70 3.99
C ILE A 124 12.79 -15.43 4.54
N CYS A 125 12.16 -14.30 4.20
CA CYS A 125 10.71 -14.13 4.36
C CYS A 125 9.99 -14.75 3.16
N ARG A 126 8.86 -15.45 3.34
CA ARG A 126 8.08 -16.07 2.24
C ARG A 126 6.81 -15.28 1.94
N PRO A 127 6.49 -15.01 0.65
CA PRO A 127 5.26 -14.32 0.31
C PRO A 127 4.11 -15.32 0.38
N VAL A 128 2.97 -14.94 0.96
CA VAL A 128 1.86 -15.88 1.20
C VAL A 128 0.50 -15.41 0.69
N ASN A 129 0.39 -14.17 0.23
CA ASN A 129 -0.83 -13.62 -0.39
C ASN A 129 -0.41 -12.76 -1.57
N LEU A 130 -0.85 -13.07 -2.78
CA LEU A 130 -0.51 -12.30 -3.99
C LEU A 130 -1.77 -11.57 -4.49
N SER A 131 -1.71 -10.24 -4.64
CA SER A 131 -2.76 -9.46 -5.29
C SER A 131 -2.31 -8.88 -6.61
N PHE A 132 -3.17 -8.95 -7.62
CA PHE A 132 -3.01 -8.26 -8.89
C PHE A 132 -3.89 -7.02 -8.91
N GLY A 133 -3.27 -5.86 -9.13
CA GLY A 133 -3.93 -4.56 -9.14
C GLY A 133 -3.77 -3.81 -10.46
N ILE A 134 -4.78 -3.03 -10.81
CA ILE A 134 -4.75 -2.00 -11.83
C ILE A 134 -5.08 -0.66 -11.18
N LYS A 135 -4.22 0.33 -11.43
CA LYS A 135 -4.46 1.70 -10.97
C LYS A 135 -4.34 2.70 -12.11
N SER A 136 -5.13 3.77 -12.06
CA SER A 136 -4.83 4.97 -12.84
C SER A 136 -3.53 5.62 -12.36
N ARG A 137 -2.89 6.39 -13.24
CA ARG A 137 -1.63 7.09 -12.96
C ARG A 137 -1.82 8.25 -11.97
N GLY A 138 -0.75 8.65 -11.30
CA GLY A 138 -0.64 9.85 -10.48
C GLY A 138 -0.89 9.68 -8.98
N LYS A 139 -0.95 10.81 -8.26
CA LYS A 139 -1.56 10.95 -6.93
C LYS A 139 -2.95 11.63 -7.03
N ALA A 140 -3.72 11.70 -5.93
CA ALA A 140 -5.04 12.39 -5.74
C ALA A 140 -6.33 11.53 -5.73
N ASP A 141 -7.46 12.22 -5.49
CA ASP A 141 -8.82 11.71 -5.17
C ASP A 141 -9.50 10.87 -6.23
N ASN A 142 -9.19 11.09 -7.51
CA ASN A 142 -9.96 10.47 -8.60
C ASN A 142 -9.24 9.24 -9.16
N ARG A 143 -8.46 8.56 -8.30
CA ARG A 143 -7.71 7.39 -8.73
C ARG A 143 -8.61 6.19 -8.81
N LEU A 144 -8.66 5.62 -10.00
CA LEU A 144 -9.30 4.33 -10.24
C LEU A 144 -8.36 3.25 -9.76
N GLU A 145 -8.85 2.39 -8.86
CA GLU A 145 -8.10 1.25 -8.38
C GLU A 145 -8.98 -0.01 -8.38
N TYR A 146 -8.42 -1.07 -8.94
CA TYR A 146 -9.03 -2.38 -8.98
C TYR A 146 -7.99 -3.41 -8.55
N GLU A 147 -8.31 -4.27 -7.60
CA GLU A 147 -7.40 -5.26 -7.04
C GLU A 147 -8.13 -6.58 -6.75
N VAL A 148 -7.54 -7.68 -7.23
CA VAL A 148 -8.00 -9.05 -6.97
C VAL A 148 -6.91 -9.83 -6.25
N TRP A 149 -7.31 -10.69 -5.32
CA TRP A 149 -6.42 -11.64 -4.69
C TRP A 149 -6.34 -12.88 -5.58
N MET A 150 -5.12 -13.27 -5.93
CA MET A 150 -4.85 -14.48 -6.70
C MET A 150 -4.94 -15.70 -5.76
N PRO A 151 -5.50 -16.82 -6.20
CA PRO A 151 -5.44 -18.07 -5.43
C PRO A 151 -3.99 -18.51 -5.21
N ASP A 152 -3.70 -18.96 -3.99
CA ASP A 152 -2.35 -19.39 -3.60
C ASP A 152 -1.87 -20.61 -4.38
N ASP A 153 -2.79 -21.45 -4.84
CA ASP A 153 -2.53 -22.69 -5.58
C ASP A 153 -2.30 -22.47 -7.09
N ASP A 154 -2.70 -21.32 -7.63
CA ASP A 154 -2.50 -20.98 -9.04
C ASP A 154 -2.19 -19.48 -9.25
N PRO A 155 -0.99 -19.00 -8.89
CA PRO A 155 -0.56 -17.62 -9.12
C PRO A 155 -0.40 -17.26 -10.60
N MET A 156 -0.53 -18.25 -11.50
CA MET A 156 -0.49 -18.10 -12.97
C MET A 156 -1.86 -17.83 -13.58
N GLN A 157 -2.93 -17.99 -12.79
CA GLN A 157 -4.28 -17.84 -13.28
C GLN A 157 -4.46 -16.48 -13.96
N ASN A 158 -5.18 -16.45 -15.08
CA ASN A 158 -5.61 -15.20 -15.66
C ASN A 158 -6.44 -14.45 -14.59
N PRO A 159 -6.14 -13.20 -14.23
CA PRO A 159 -6.90 -12.50 -13.21
C PRO A 159 -8.28 -12.03 -13.70
N LEU A 160 -8.54 -12.05 -15.03
CA LEU A 160 -9.79 -11.55 -15.61
C LEU A 160 -11.05 -12.22 -15.03
N PRO A 161 -11.14 -13.54 -14.85
CA PRO A 161 -12.28 -14.17 -14.17
C PRO A 161 -12.46 -13.66 -12.74
N LEU A 162 -11.37 -13.49 -11.98
CA LEU A 162 -11.43 -12.93 -10.62
C LEU A 162 -11.91 -11.47 -10.63
N PHE A 163 -11.50 -10.69 -11.64
CA PHE A 163 -12.01 -9.35 -11.85
C PHE A 163 -13.50 -9.34 -12.21
N ILE A 164 -13.95 -10.29 -13.04
CA ILE A 164 -15.37 -10.45 -13.37
C ILE A 164 -16.16 -10.89 -12.14
N GLU A 165 -15.64 -11.78 -11.31
CA GLU A 165 -16.31 -12.20 -10.08
C GLU A 165 -16.38 -11.06 -9.05
N ARG A 166 -15.29 -10.30 -8.89
CA ARG A 166 -15.19 -9.24 -7.87
C ARG A 166 -15.79 -7.91 -8.31
N TYR A 167 -15.63 -7.56 -9.57
CA TYR A 167 -16.03 -6.29 -10.16
C TYR A 167 -17.13 -6.43 -11.22
N GLY A 168 -17.51 -7.65 -11.62
CA GLY A 168 -18.55 -7.87 -12.62
C GLY A 168 -18.11 -7.56 -14.05
N GLU A 169 -19.08 -7.29 -14.91
CA GLU A 169 -18.87 -6.70 -16.24
C GLU A 169 -18.57 -5.18 -16.17
N ASP A 170 -18.61 -4.59 -14.97
CA ASP A 170 -18.55 -3.14 -14.73
C ASP A 170 -17.15 -2.53 -14.99
N LEU A 171 -16.15 -3.34 -15.34
CA LEU A 171 -14.84 -2.83 -15.72
C LEU A 171 -14.89 -2.13 -17.07
N PRO A 172 -14.40 -0.87 -17.17
CA PRO A 172 -14.25 -0.17 -18.44
C PRO A 172 -13.54 -1.03 -19.48
N LEU A 173 -13.98 -0.95 -20.75
CA LEU A 173 -13.41 -1.78 -21.84
C LEU A 173 -11.89 -1.64 -21.92
N GLU A 174 -11.37 -0.44 -21.77
CA GLU A 174 -9.94 -0.14 -21.74
C GLU A 174 -9.20 -0.85 -20.60
N VAL A 175 -9.81 -0.93 -19.40
CA VAL A 175 -9.24 -1.66 -18.26
C VAL A 175 -9.21 -3.15 -18.57
N ARG A 176 -10.31 -3.72 -19.11
CA ARG A 176 -10.37 -5.14 -19.49
C ARG A 176 -9.35 -5.50 -20.57
N GLN A 177 -9.24 -4.68 -21.61
CA GLN A 177 -8.25 -4.86 -22.68
C GLN A 177 -6.83 -4.75 -22.12
N PHE A 178 -6.61 -3.81 -21.20
CA PHE A 178 -5.32 -3.65 -20.56
C PHE A 178 -4.96 -4.86 -19.69
N VAL A 179 -5.86 -5.39 -18.84
CA VAL A 179 -5.65 -6.62 -18.03
C VAL A 179 -5.09 -7.75 -18.88
N GLN A 180 -5.64 -7.98 -20.07
CA GLN A 180 -5.31 -9.11 -20.96
C GLN A 180 -3.88 -9.07 -21.52
N GLN A 181 -3.22 -7.91 -21.51
CA GLN A 181 -1.82 -7.83 -21.95
C GLN A 181 -0.91 -8.65 -21.02
N PRO A 182 0.14 -9.32 -21.51
CA PRO A 182 1.09 -10.05 -20.67
C PRO A 182 1.71 -9.13 -19.59
N ALA A 183 1.80 -9.62 -18.35
CA ALA A 183 2.49 -8.90 -17.28
C ALA A 183 4.01 -8.95 -17.53
N ARG A 184 4.68 -7.81 -17.42
CA ARG A 184 6.15 -7.71 -17.55
C ARG A 184 6.70 -6.91 -16.40
N VAL A 185 7.59 -7.48 -15.62
CA VAL A 185 8.19 -6.73 -14.51
C VAL A 185 9.17 -5.69 -15.04
N HIS A 186 8.87 -4.41 -14.80
CA HIS A 186 9.77 -3.29 -15.08
C HIS A 186 10.67 -2.95 -13.89
N GLY A 187 10.19 -3.17 -12.66
CA GLY A 187 10.92 -2.89 -11.41
C GLY A 187 10.14 -3.35 -10.18
N TRP A 188 10.79 -3.33 -9.02
CA TRP A 188 10.17 -3.71 -7.73
C TRP A 188 10.47 -2.69 -6.64
N MET A 189 9.64 -2.67 -5.61
CA MET A 189 9.85 -1.93 -4.39
C MET A 189 9.59 -2.84 -3.20
N GLY A 190 10.52 -2.92 -2.25
CA GLY A 190 10.30 -3.56 -0.96
C GLY A 190 9.86 -2.50 0.06
N VAL A 191 8.68 -2.66 0.66
CA VAL A 191 8.11 -1.71 1.62
C VAL A 191 8.02 -2.35 3.00
N LYS A 192 8.45 -1.62 4.04
CA LYS A 192 8.10 -1.88 5.43
C LYS A 192 7.15 -0.78 5.90
N ARG A 193 5.97 -1.20 6.32
CA ARG A 193 4.87 -0.33 6.74
C ARG A 193 4.63 -0.47 8.23
N ALA A 194 4.47 0.66 8.91
CA ALA A 194 3.79 0.74 10.20
C ALA A 194 2.48 1.51 10.00
N ALA A 195 1.38 1.02 10.54
CA ALA A 195 0.07 1.62 10.39
C ALA A 195 -0.70 1.61 11.71
N PHE A 196 -1.68 2.51 11.83
CA PHE A 196 -2.65 2.55 12.91
C PHE A 196 -3.95 3.20 12.40
N GLU A 197 -5.06 2.94 13.09
CA GLU A 197 -6.36 3.52 12.73
C GLU A 197 -6.77 4.62 13.72
N ALA A 198 -7.55 5.56 13.23
CA ALA A 198 -8.16 6.62 13.99
C ALA A 198 -9.59 6.89 13.48
N ILE A 199 -10.42 7.48 14.33
CA ILE A 199 -11.77 7.93 14.02
C ILE A 199 -11.80 9.45 14.04
N TYR A 200 -12.14 10.06 12.93
CA TYR A 200 -12.42 11.50 12.87
C TYR A 200 -13.91 11.73 13.11
N TYR A 201 -14.25 12.48 14.16
CA TYR A 201 -15.64 12.81 14.47
C TYR A 201 -15.79 14.30 14.81
N ASN A 202 -16.49 15.02 13.94
CA ASN A 202 -16.75 16.45 14.08
C ASN A 202 -18.21 16.78 13.76
N PRO A 203 -19.13 16.60 14.71
CA PRO A 203 -20.56 16.74 14.44
C PRO A 203 -20.99 18.16 14.04
N ALA A 204 -20.19 19.17 14.37
CA ALA A 204 -20.44 20.54 13.93
C ALA A 204 -20.25 20.74 12.42
N ALA A 205 -19.40 19.93 11.78
CA ALA A 205 -19.11 20.01 10.35
C ALA A 205 -19.76 18.86 9.55
N LEU A 206 -19.79 17.65 10.13
CA LEU A 206 -20.15 16.42 9.43
C LEU A 206 -21.45 15.77 9.92
N GLY A 207 -22.14 16.38 10.89
CA GLY A 207 -23.30 15.77 11.54
C GLY A 207 -22.94 14.45 12.21
N ASP A 208 -23.80 13.45 12.07
CA ASP A 208 -23.64 12.15 12.73
C ASP A 208 -22.72 11.17 11.98
N ILE A 209 -21.76 11.67 11.19
CA ILE A 209 -20.81 10.83 10.45
C ILE A 209 -19.46 10.81 11.19
N ALA A 210 -19.01 9.61 11.57
CA ALA A 210 -17.68 9.38 12.10
C ALA A 210 -16.83 8.64 11.06
N ILE A 211 -15.75 9.26 10.58
CA ILE A 211 -14.93 8.72 9.48
C ILE A 211 -13.78 7.87 10.04
N CYS A 212 -13.57 6.69 9.47
CA CYS A 212 -12.48 5.81 9.82
C CYS A 212 -11.25 6.11 8.94
N VAL A 213 -10.16 6.54 9.55
CA VAL A 213 -8.90 6.90 8.89
C VAL A 213 -7.84 5.86 9.24
N ALA A 214 -7.24 5.22 8.25
CA ALA A 214 -5.99 4.49 8.43
C ALA A 214 -4.81 5.40 8.11
N LEU A 215 -3.85 5.48 9.04
CA LEU A 215 -2.60 6.18 8.83
C LEU A 215 -1.47 5.16 8.70
N SER A 216 -0.57 5.39 7.74
CA SER A 216 0.57 4.51 7.56
C SER A 216 1.84 5.26 7.22
N VAL A 217 2.95 4.75 7.72
CA VAL A 217 4.30 5.19 7.42
C VAL A 217 5.05 4.06 6.75
N ASP A 218 5.50 4.33 5.52
CA ASP A 218 6.21 3.41 4.67
C ASP A 218 7.67 3.82 4.54
N ALA A 219 8.57 2.90 4.87
CA ALA A 219 9.97 2.96 4.47
C ALA A 219 10.20 1.96 3.33
N TYR A 220 10.90 2.36 2.27
CA TYR A 220 10.97 1.52 1.08
C TYR A 220 12.22 1.70 0.24
N ASN A 221 12.54 0.62 -0.46
CA ASN A 221 13.71 0.48 -1.31
C ASN A 221 13.25 0.01 -2.70
N ILE A 222 13.65 0.69 -3.79
CA ILE A 222 13.33 0.27 -5.17
C ILE A 222 14.48 -0.55 -5.74
N GLY A 223 14.16 -1.73 -6.23
CA GLY A 223 15.06 -2.58 -7.00
C GLY A 223 15.07 -2.21 -8.47
N ALA A 224 16.27 -2.06 -9.05
CA ALA A 224 16.45 -1.75 -10.46
C ALA A 224 17.52 -2.65 -11.12
N ARG A 225 17.79 -2.40 -12.40
CA ARG A 225 18.73 -3.16 -13.23
C ARG A 225 20.10 -3.44 -12.58
N PRO A 226 20.79 -4.52 -13.00
CA PRO A 226 20.36 -5.55 -13.95
C PRO A 226 19.62 -6.71 -13.28
N ASP A 227 19.50 -6.70 -11.95
CA ASP A 227 19.18 -7.89 -11.18
C ASP A 227 18.02 -7.68 -10.18
N LEU A 228 17.37 -6.51 -10.27
CA LEU A 228 16.29 -6.02 -9.41
C LEU A 228 16.68 -5.92 -7.93
N SER A 229 17.98 -5.77 -7.67
CA SER A 229 18.51 -5.57 -6.33
C SER A 229 18.99 -4.13 -6.14
N TYR A 230 20.15 -3.96 -5.49
CA TYR A 230 20.76 -2.71 -5.12
C TYR A 230 21.62 -2.16 -6.28
N SER A 231 21.51 -0.85 -6.56
CA SER A 231 22.34 -0.16 -7.54
C SER A 231 23.49 0.58 -6.85
N GLU A 232 24.73 0.16 -7.12
CA GLU A 232 25.93 0.83 -6.61
C GLU A 232 26.05 2.28 -7.13
N GLN A 233 25.60 2.54 -8.36
CA GLN A 233 25.66 3.87 -8.98
C GLN A 233 24.75 4.88 -8.26
N ALA A 234 23.62 4.42 -7.71
CA ALA A 234 22.68 5.26 -6.97
C ALA A 234 22.91 5.22 -5.45
N GLN A 235 23.93 4.47 -4.99
CA GLN A 235 24.18 4.11 -3.59
C GLN A 235 22.92 3.83 -2.78
N SER A 236 21.95 3.18 -3.42
CA SER A 236 20.67 2.86 -2.83
C SER A 236 19.97 1.85 -3.74
N SER A 237 19.17 0.98 -3.14
CA SER A 237 17.96 0.48 -3.79
C SER A 237 16.98 1.66 -3.85
N ILE A 238 17.27 2.51 -4.83
CA ILE A 238 16.75 3.83 -5.15
C ILE A 238 15.44 4.25 -4.49
N ALA A 239 15.48 5.36 -3.76
CA ALA A 239 14.49 6.41 -3.87
C ALA A 239 15.15 7.69 -3.34
N ALA A 240 14.95 8.84 -4.00
CA ALA A 240 15.28 10.15 -3.44
C ALA A 240 14.46 10.46 -2.16
N SER A 241 13.58 9.53 -1.77
CA SER A 241 12.57 9.63 -0.74
C SER A 241 12.38 8.26 -0.09
N ASN A 242 12.91 8.07 1.12
CA ASN A 242 12.82 6.78 1.82
C ASN A 242 11.66 6.72 2.83
N ALA A 243 10.72 7.67 2.74
CA ALA A 243 9.56 7.69 3.60
C ALA A 243 8.33 8.21 2.87
N GLU A 244 7.18 7.61 3.14
CA GLU A 244 5.88 8.11 2.74
C GLU A 244 4.91 7.98 3.92
N LEU A 245 4.26 9.07 4.29
CA LEU A 245 3.15 9.09 5.23
C LEU A 245 1.86 9.14 4.42
N GLU A 246 0.98 8.17 4.64
CA GLU A 246 -0.32 8.06 3.97
C GLU A 246 -1.46 8.13 4.99
N TRP A 247 -2.58 8.74 4.58
CA TRP A 247 -3.85 8.64 5.28
C TRP A 247 -4.95 8.27 4.29
N GLU A 248 -5.67 7.20 4.61
CA GLU A 248 -6.65 6.52 3.75
C GLU A 248 -7.97 6.40 4.51
N ILE A 249 -9.10 6.59 3.83
CA ILE A 249 -10.42 6.41 4.44
C ILE A 249 -10.92 4.98 4.23
N ASN A 250 -10.97 4.20 5.31
CA ASN A 250 -11.39 2.79 5.29
C ASN A 250 -12.91 2.61 5.20
N GLY A 251 -13.66 3.66 5.52
CA GLY A 251 -15.12 3.69 5.63
C GLY A 251 -15.59 4.70 6.66
N TYR A 252 -16.84 4.57 7.09
CA TYR A 252 -17.46 5.48 8.06
C TYR A 252 -18.44 4.75 8.97
N TYR A 253 -18.75 5.37 10.10
CA TYR A 253 -19.81 4.98 11.00
C TYR A 253 -20.92 6.04 10.96
N ALA A 254 -22.17 5.58 10.97
CA ALA A 254 -23.36 6.44 11.03
C ALA A 254 -24.45 5.76 11.87
N PRO A 255 -25.43 6.49 12.43
CA PRO A 255 -26.55 5.89 13.15
C PRO A 255 -27.25 4.80 12.31
N CYS A 256 -27.69 3.71 12.94
CA CYS A 256 -28.27 2.56 12.23
C CYS A 256 -29.43 2.93 11.28
N ASP A 257 -30.20 3.95 11.64
CA ASP A 257 -31.39 4.42 10.89
C ASP A 257 -31.09 5.64 10.00
N ALA A 258 -29.83 6.05 9.89
CA ALA A 258 -29.44 7.20 9.08
C ALA A 258 -29.53 6.87 7.59
N TYR A 259 -30.25 7.71 6.85
CA TYR A 259 -30.20 7.73 5.39
C TYR A 259 -29.31 8.89 4.96
N LEU A 260 -28.10 8.58 4.53
CA LEU A 260 -27.12 9.56 4.04
C LEU A 260 -27.04 9.47 2.52
N SER A 261 -27.12 10.62 1.85
CA SER A 261 -26.88 10.69 0.41
C SER A 261 -25.41 10.44 0.08
N HIS A 262 -25.17 10.03 -1.16
CA HIS A 262 -23.82 9.83 -1.69
C HIS A 262 -22.94 11.09 -1.53
N ASP A 263 -23.52 12.27 -1.79
CA ASP A 263 -22.79 13.54 -1.71
C ASP A 263 -22.43 13.93 -0.27
N GLU A 264 -23.30 13.65 0.70
CA GLU A 264 -23.00 13.85 2.12
C GLU A 264 -21.83 12.98 2.58
N ILE A 265 -21.80 11.71 2.16
CA ILE A 265 -20.72 10.78 2.52
C ILE A 265 -19.41 11.22 1.90
N TRP A 266 -19.39 11.56 0.61
CA TRP A 266 -18.17 12.02 -0.06
C TRP A 266 -17.70 13.39 0.42
N HIS A 267 -18.63 14.27 0.80
CA HIS A 267 -18.28 15.51 1.48
C HIS A 267 -17.53 15.21 2.79
N ALA A 268 -18.03 14.29 3.63
CA ALA A 268 -17.39 13.93 4.88
C ALA A 268 -16.01 13.26 4.69
N ILE A 269 -15.87 12.41 3.67
CA ILE A 269 -14.59 11.79 3.26
C ILE A 269 -13.58 12.88 2.89
N ASN A 270 -13.91 13.75 1.95
CA ASN A 270 -13.01 14.79 1.45
C ASN A 270 -12.67 15.81 2.55
N TYR A 271 -13.66 16.21 3.35
CA TYR A 271 -13.44 17.08 4.51
C TYR A 271 -12.45 16.45 5.49
N THR A 272 -12.57 15.15 5.78
CA THR A 272 -11.67 14.45 6.70
C THR A 272 -10.26 14.33 6.14
N LEU A 273 -10.12 14.00 4.85
CA LEU A 273 -8.82 13.96 4.17
C LEU A 273 -8.10 15.31 4.28
N GLU A 274 -8.83 16.42 4.08
CA GLU A 274 -8.27 17.77 4.22
C GLU A 274 -7.97 18.10 5.69
N ALA A 275 -8.89 17.82 6.62
CA ALA A 275 -8.70 18.11 8.04
C ALA A 275 -7.50 17.38 8.67
N VAL A 276 -7.15 16.20 8.15
CA VAL A 276 -5.91 15.48 8.50
C VAL A 276 -4.74 16.00 7.69
N GLY A 277 -4.94 16.27 6.40
CA GLY A 277 -3.90 16.64 5.45
C GLY A 277 -3.30 18.02 5.68
N SER A 278 -4.10 19.08 5.82
CA SER A 278 -3.56 20.44 5.90
C SER A 278 -2.55 20.60 7.05
N PRO A 279 -2.80 20.08 8.27
CA PRO A 279 -1.82 20.18 9.35
C PRO A 279 -0.54 19.37 9.11
N LEU A 280 -0.63 18.23 8.44
CA LEU A 280 0.55 17.45 8.05
C LEU A 280 1.35 18.17 6.97
N ASP A 281 0.67 18.72 5.97
CA ASP A 281 1.28 19.49 4.90
C ASP A 281 1.98 20.73 5.45
N GLU A 282 1.36 21.48 6.37
CA GLU A 282 1.97 22.64 7.03
C GLU A 282 3.20 22.24 7.86
N HIS A 283 3.09 21.18 8.66
CA HIS A 283 4.15 20.75 9.55
C HIS A 283 5.37 20.23 8.79
N TYR A 284 5.14 19.46 7.72
CA TYR A 284 6.20 18.82 6.93
C TYR A 284 6.60 19.60 5.68
N HIS A 285 5.93 20.72 5.36
CA HIS A 285 6.15 21.53 4.15
C HIS A 285 7.61 21.70 3.73
N PRO A 286 8.56 22.03 4.64
CA PRO A 286 9.96 22.26 4.26
C PRO A 286 10.68 21.01 3.73
N HIS A 287 10.14 19.82 4.03
CA HIS A 287 10.75 18.52 3.75
C HIS A 287 9.97 17.71 2.71
N ILE A 288 8.75 18.11 2.36
CA ILE A 288 7.94 17.41 1.37
C ILE A 288 8.66 17.44 0.03
N ILE A 289 8.85 16.26 -0.56
CA ILE A 289 9.36 16.11 -1.91
C ILE A 289 8.16 16.27 -2.86
N PRO A 290 8.13 17.31 -3.70
CA PRO A 290 7.04 17.51 -4.64
C PRO A 290 7.02 16.36 -5.64
N SER A 291 5.96 15.56 -5.61
CA SER A 291 5.77 14.44 -6.53
C SER A 291 4.30 14.25 -6.83
N GLN A 292 4.00 14.12 -8.12
CA GLN A 292 2.69 13.71 -8.61
C GLN A 292 2.66 12.20 -8.91
N GLU A 293 3.73 11.47 -8.59
CA GLU A 293 3.87 10.05 -8.91
C GLU A 293 3.35 9.17 -7.77
N SER A 294 2.53 8.17 -8.13
CA SER A 294 2.23 7.05 -7.22
C SER A 294 3.50 6.25 -6.88
N LYS A 295 3.45 5.43 -5.82
CA LYS A 295 4.53 4.47 -5.51
C LYS A 295 4.99 3.67 -6.72
N THR A 296 4.05 3.14 -7.50
CA THR A 296 4.37 2.30 -8.66
C THR A 296 4.95 3.11 -9.82
N GLU A 297 4.57 4.38 -9.98
CA GLU A 297 5.23 5.28 -10.94
C GLU A 297 6.64 5.63 -10.54
N ARG A 298 6.90 5.85 -9.24
CA ARG A 298 8.25 6.07 -8.74
C ARG A 298 9.17 4.91 -9.05
N ILE A 299 8.67 3.66 -9.05
CA ILE A 299 9.43 2.49 -9.53
C ILE A 299 9.83 2.68 -11.00
N LEU A 300 8.88 3.06 -11.86
CA LEU A 300 9.10 3.20 -13.30
C LEU A 300 10.06 4.35 -13.63
N SER A 301 9.83 5.54 -13.07
CA SER A 301 10.67 6.72 -13.30
C SER A 301 12.10 6.50 -12.81
N THR A 302 12.25 5.84 -11.66
CA THR A 302 13.53 5.39 -11.11
C THR A 302 14.27 4.45 -12.06
N VAL A 303 13.62 3.37 -12.52
CA VAL A 303 14.24 2.38 -13.41
C VAL A 303 14.68 3.05 -14.73
N MET A 304 13.87 3.95 -15.27
CA MET A 304 14.22 4.73 -16.47
C MET A 304 15.40 5.66 -16.23
N GLY A 305 15.40 6.41 -15.12
CA GLY A 305 16.48 7.34 -14.76
C GLY A 305 17.85 6.68 -14.64
N LEU A 306 17.90 5.38 -14.35
CA LEU A 306 19.13 4.58 -14.30
C LEU A 306 19.60 4.03 -15.65
N GLY A 307 19.02 4.43 -16.77
CA GLY A 307 19.37 3.88 -18.09
C GLY A 307 18.56 2.63 -18.47
N SER A 308 17.42 2.46 -17.80
CA SER A 308 16.34 1.51 -18.06
C SER A 308 15.89 1.31 -19.52
N SER A 309 16.60 0.60 -20.42
CA SER A 309 16.07 0.33 -21.78
C SER A 309 14.94 -0.72 -21.78
N ALA A 310 13.93 -0.54 -22.65
CA ALA A 310 12.82 -1.48 -22.82
C ALA A 310 13.29 -2.86 -23.32
N GLU A 311 14.34 -2.87 -24.16
CA GLU A 311 14.91 -4.10 -24.71
C GLU A 311 15.47 -5.00 -23.60
N GLU A 312 16.27 -4.47 -22.66
CA GLU A 312 16.82 -5.38 -21.63
C GLU A 312 15.75 -5.75 -20.57
N ILE A 313 14.66 -4.98 -20.41
CA ILE A 313 13.47 -5.44 -19.66
C ILE A 313 12.80 -6.62 -20.37
N GLU A 314 12.69 -6.55 -21.69
CA GLU A 314 12.14 -7.63 -22.51
C GLU A 314 13.03 -8.88 -22.49
N GLN A 315 14.35 -8.71 -22.60
CA GLN A 315 15.32 -9.81 -22.48
C GLN A 315 15.29 -10.43 -21.08
N MET A 316 15.05 -9.63 -20.03
CA MET A 316 14.85 -10.15 -18.69
C MET A 316 13.63 -11.07 -18.63
N ASN A 317 12.52 -10.79 -19.34
CA ASN A 317 11.31 -11.61 -19.37
C ASN A 317 10.88 -12.10 -17.96
N LEU A 318 10.91 -11.18 -17.00
CA LEU A 318 10.61 -11.49 -15.62
C LEU A 318 9.11 -11.56 -15.42
N GLN A 319 8.69 -12.68 -14.84
CA GLN A 319 7.30 -12.94 -14.59
C GLN A 319 7.01 -12.86 -13.10
N PRO A 320 5.86 -12.32 -12.69
CA PRO A 320 5.69 -11.98 -11.28
C PRO A 320 5.59 -13.17 -10.34
N TRP A 321 5.00 -14.28 -10.80
CA TRP A 321 4.94 -15.54 -10.04
C TRP A 321 6.33 -16.14 -9.78
N GLU A 322 7.36 -15.77 -10.55
CA GLU A 322 8.74 -16.22 -10.31
C GLU A 322 9.23 -15.79 -8.92
N PHE A 323 8.67 -14.72 -8.33
CA PHE A 323 8.97 -14.24 -6.98
C PHE A 323 8.33 -15.08 -5.86
N MET A 324 7.33 -15.89 -6.21
CA MET A 324 6.77 -16.92 -5.31
C MET A 324 7.58 -18.21 -5.34
N GLN A 325 8.44 -18.40 -6.35
CA GLN A 325 9.25 -19.61 -6.51
C GLN A 325 10.52 -19.55 -5.66
N THR A 326 10.87 -20.68 -5.02
CA THR A 326 12.06 -20.83 -4.17
C THR A 326 13.33 -21.15 -4.96
N THR A 327 13.20 -21.53 -6.23
CA THR A 327 14.28 -21.79 -7.17
C THR A 327 13.83 -21.40 -8.57
N SER A 328 14.76 -20.94 -9.42
CA SER A 328 14.48 -20.67 -10.83
C SER A 328 15.19 -21.70 -11.69
N GLU A 329 14.44 -22.49 -12.48
CA GLU A 329 15.03 -23.40 -13.46
C GLU A 329 15.73 -22.66 -14.61
N ARG A 330 15.26 -21.44 -14.91
CA ARG A 330 15.76 -20.62 -16.02
C ARG A 330 16.90 -19.69 -15.66
N ARG A 331 17.14 -19.43 -14.37
CA ARG A 331 18.12 -18.42 -13.94
C ARG A 331 19.15 -18.95 -12.97
N VAL A 332 20.41 -18.67 -13.29
CA VAL A 332 21.58 -19.14 -12.58
C VAL A 332 22.48 -17.96 -12.19
N LYS A 333 23.38 -18.16 -11.22
CA LYS A 333 24.30 -17.10 -10.81
C LYS A 333 25.25 -16.80 -11.97
N ALA A 334 25.50 -15.52 -12.25
CA ALA A 334 26.40 -15.11 -13.33
C ALA A 334 27.82 -15.69 -13.17
N HIS A 335 28.30 -15.85 -11.93
CA HIS A 335 29.61 -16.42 -11.61
C HIS A 335 29.59 -17.95 -11.39
N ASP A 336 28.41 -18.58 -11.36
CA ASP A 336 28.27 -20.04 -11.19
C ASP A 336 26.95 -20.54 -11.83
N PRO A 337 27.01 -20.90 -13.13
CA PRO A 337 25.84 -21.37 -13.87
C PRO A 337 25.24 -22.70 -13.37
N SER A 338 25.91 -23.43 -12.47
CA SER A 338 25.37 -24.65 -11.86
C SER A 338 24.40 -24.35 -10.71
N ARG A 339 24.38 -23.11 -10.22
CA ARG A 339 23.58 -22.68 -9.07
C ARG A 339 22.40 -21.83 -9.53
N HIS A 340 21.22 -22.43 -9.45
CA HIS A 340 19.95 -21.74 -9.63
C HIS A 340 19.79 -20.60 -8.62
N VAL A 341 19.22 -19.49 -9.06
CA VAL A 341 18.98 -18.31 -8.21
C VAL A 341 17.54 -18.32 -7.75
N ASN A 342 17.35 -18.20 -6.43
CA ASN A 342 16.06 -17.95 -5.83
C ASN A 342 15.69 -16.46 -5.99
N PHE A 343 14.55 -16.17 -6.62
CA PHE A 343 14.02 -14.81 -6.75
C PHE A 343 13.59 -14.20 -5.43
N LEU A 344 13.07 -15.02 -4.52
CA LEU A 344 12.76 -14.60 -3.16
C LEU A 344 14.01 -14.08 -2.44
N GLY A 345 15.15 -14.74 -2.65
CA GLY A 345 16.44 -14.30 -2.12
C GLY A 345 16.89 -12.94 -2.66
N ARG A 346 16.51 -12.59 -3.89
CA ARG A 346 16.79 -11.26 -4.47
C ARG A 346 15.89 -10.20 -3.89
N LEU A 347 14.61 -10.50 -3.72
CA LEU A 347 13.66 -9.57 -3.14
C LEU A 347 13.97 -9.28 -1.66
N ASN A 348 14.45 -10.28 -0.92
CA ASN A 348 14.95 -10.08 0.44
C ASN A 348 16.12 -9.08 0.49
N ARG A 349 16.92 -8.94 -0.58
CA ARG A 349 17.96 -7.90 -0.61
C ARG A 349 17.39 -6.49 -0.57
N LEU A 350 16.16 -6.25 -1.06
CA LEU A 350 15.53 -4.93 -0.91
C LEU A 350 15.26 -4.59 0.57
N PHE A 351 15.08 -5.59 1.43
CA PHE A 351 14.77 -5.38 2.85
C PHE A 351 16.00 -5.43 3.77
N TYR A 352 17.05 -6.14 3.35
CA TYR A 352 18.16 -6.57 4.21
C TYR A 352 19.54 -6.37 3.59
N GLN A 353 19.67 -5.49 2.60
CA GLN A 353 20.97 -5.05 2.09
C GLN A 353 21.81 -4.53 3.28
N PRO A 354 22.98 -5.12 3.61
CA PRO A 354 23.69 -4.80 4.85
C PRO A 354 24.06 -3.33 5.04
N GLU A 355 24.47 -2.67 3.97
CA GLU A 355 24.85 -1.26 3.91
C GLU A 355 23.63 -0.31 3.87
N PHE A 356 22.44 -0.78 3.44
CA PHE A 356 21.23 0.02 3.22
C PHE A 356 19.96 -0.68 3.74
N GLN A 357 20.00 -1.14 4.98
CA GLN A 357 18.88 -1.86 5.59
C GLN A 357 17.69 -0.93 5.79
N LEU A 358 16.50 -1.37 5.34
CA LEU A 358 15.27 -0.71 5.77
C LEU A 358 15.11 -0.85 7.28
N PRO A 359 14.60 0.18 7.97
CA PRO A 359 14.39 0.15 9.41
C PRO A 359 13.50 -1.02 9.84
N SER A 360 13.63 -1.47 11.07
CA SER A 360 12.73 -2.51 11.58
C SER A 360 11.31 -1.95 11.75
N ILE A 361 10.28 -2.79 11.60
CA ILE A 361 8.88 -2.37 11.85
C ILE A 361 8.72 -1.77 13.25
N ASN A 362 9.36 -2.38 14.27
CA ASN A 362 9.34 -1.84 15.64
C ASN A 362 9.93 -0.43 15.69
N TYR A 363 11.06 -0.20 15.02
CA TYR A 363 11.66 1.14 14.94
C TYR A 363 10.68 2.14 14.34
N ILE A 364 10.00 1.79 13.25
CA ILE A 364 9.02 2.69 12.63
C ILE A 364 7.88 2.98 13.62
N HIS A 365 7.32 1.96 14.31
CA HIS A 365 6.26 2.17 15.30
C HIS A 365 6.69 3.00 16.50
N ASP A 366 7.92 2.80 16.99
CA ASP A 366 8.48 3.56 18.11
C ASP A 366 8.74 5.02 17.69
N LEU A 367 9.18 5.24 16.45
CA LEU A 367 9.43 6.55 15.88
C LEU A 367 8.15 7.37 15.72
N ILE A 368 7.04 6.76 15.28
CA ILE A 368 5.78 7.48 14.98
C ILE A 368 4.88 7.71 16.21
N ALA A 369 5.21 7.09 17.36
CA ALA A 369 4.32 6.94 18.53
C ALA A 369 3.87 8.24 19.21
#